data_AF-A0A817S770-F1
#
_entry.id   AF-A0A817S770-F1
#
_cell.length_a   1.000
_cell.length_b   1.000
_cell.length_c   1.000
_cell.angle_alpha   90.00
_cell.angle_beta   90.00
_cell.angle_gamma   90.00
#
_symmetry.space_group_name_H-M   'P 1'
#
loop_
_entity.id
_entity.type
_entity.pdbx_description
1 polymer ?
#
loop_
_entity_poly.entity_id
_entity_poly.type
_entity_poly.pdbx_seq_one_letter_code
_entity_poly.pdbx_strand_id
1 'polypeptide(L)'
;MHVFFDDPSRDADLMTDSLLERKDRFVCITRIFPLAGNKTFALEDIKLINERDSPPQNYYGLVETIDTKAKGTNKRTICVKLVERQAGMKCICDIIFLYRSKRPPQSYTLIGDINGLQMCVKEGTVPSFRAPLPVPSSQVPSNLYPNPMNDQSYYGSQQHYNTQESLYGNAIPKKSDEKDILEGIPFSINPKYLIGNRNGANNSSDLDSFHILSSYEIEQCYNYNFNLEQSYL
;
A
#
# COMPACT_ATOMS: atom_id res chain seq x y z
N MET A 1 1.37 -11.54 -4.10
CA MET A 1 1.29 -11.65 -5.53
C MET A 1 2.06 -10.51 -6.18
N HIS A 2 3.37 -10.66 -6.10
CA HIS A 2 4.40 -9.93 -6.78
C HIS A 2 4.68 -10.77 -8.02
N VAL A 3 4.79 -10.15 -9.18
CA VAL A 3 5.38 -10.82 -10.35
C VAL A 3 6.87 -10.58 -10.26
N PHE A 4 7.64 -11.62 -9.92
CA PHE A 4 9.09 -11.55 -9.95
C PHE A 4 9.61 -12.15 -11.25
N PHE A 5 10.68 -11.54 -11.77
CA PHE A 5 11.40 -12.01 -12.94
C PHE A 5 12.90 -12.05 -12.63
N ASP A 6 13.57 -13.15 -12.99
CA ASP A 6 14.96 -13.42 -12.56
C ASP A 6 16.05 -12.80 -13.45
N ASP A 7 15.68 -12.11 -14.54
CA ASP A 7 16.61 -11.46 -15.47
C ASP A 7 16.29 -9.96 -15.62
N PRO A 8 17.05 -9.04 -15.00
CA PRO A 8 16.78 -7.60 -15.07
C PRO A 8 17.03 -6.99 -16.46
N SER A 9 17.61 -7.75 -17.40
CA SER A 9 17.88 -7.30 -18.77
C SER A 9 16.77 -7.63 -19.76
N ARG A 10 15.68 -8.26 -19.31
CA ARG A 10 14.56 -8.69 -20.15
C ARG A 10 13.24 -8.47 -19.45
N ASP A 11 12.18 -8.48 -20.24
CA ASP A 11 10.81 -8.45 -19.73
C ASP A 11 10.22 -9.86 -19.68
N ALA A 12 9.28 -10.07 -18.75
CA ALA A 12 8.51 -11.31 -18.63
C ALA A 12 7.38 -11.38 -19.67
N ASP A 13 7.71 -11.16 -20.95
CA ASP A 13 6.75 -11.20 -22.05
C ASP A 13 6.26 -12.64 -22.32
N LEU A 14 4.94 -12.81 -22.31
CA LEU A 14 4.27 -14.08 -22.55
C LEU A 14 3.97 -14.37 -24.02
N MET A 15 4.23 -13.41 -24.91
CA MET A 15 3.96 -13.55 -26.33
C MET A 15 5.25 -13.77 -27.13
N THR A 16 5.21 -14.71 -28.06
CA THR A 16 6.31 -14.85 -29.03
C THR A 16 6.14 -13.77 -30.10
N ASP A 17 7.23 -13.05 -30.39
CA ASP A 17 7.30 -12.10 -31.49
C ASP A 17 6.92 -12.73 -32.84
N SER A 18 6.20 -11.95 -33.65
CA SER A 18 5.98 -12.27 -35.05
C SER A 18 6.97 -11.47 -35.91
N LEU A 19 7.25 -11.95 -37.13
CA LEU A 19 8.19 -11.28 -38.04
C LEU A 19 7.78 -9.85 -38.42
N LEU A 20 6.51 -9.48 -38.25
CA LEU A 20 5.94 -8.21 -38.70
C LEU A 20 5.53 -7.28 -37.54
N GLU A 21 5.26 -7.83 -36.36
CA GLU A 21 4.71 -7.07 -35.24
C GLU A 21 5.16 -7.68 -33.90
N ARG A 22 5.68 -6.81 -33.02
CA ARG A 22 6.00 -7.12 -31.63
C ARG A 22 4.89 -6.62 -30.72
N LYS A 23 4.40 -7.50 -29.86
CA LYS A 23 3.25 -7.26 -28.98
C LYS A 23 3.54 -7.89 -27.63
N ASP A 24 4.00 -7.08 -26.69
CA ASP A 24 4.31 -7.58 -25.36
C ASP A 24 3.02 -7.92 -24.58
N ARG A 25 3.05 -8.97 -23.77
CA ARG A 25 1.92 -9.45 -22.96
C ARG A 25 2.39 -9.78 -21.56
N PHE A 26 1.71 -9.17 -20.57
CA PHE A 26 2.06 -9.31 -19.16
C PHE A 26 0.89 -9.84 -18.34
N VAL A 27 1.21 -10.57 -17.27
CA VAL A 27 0.22 -10.93 -16.26
C VAL A 27 0.06 -9.77 -15.28
N CYS A 28 -1.18 -9.33 -15.10
CA CYS A 28 -1.55 -8.37 -14.07
C CYS A 28 -2.23 -9.08 -12.90
N ILE A 29 -1.89 -8.68 -11.69
CA ILE A 29 -2.42 -9.27 -10.45
C ILE A 29 -2.80 -8.18 -9.46
N THR A 30 -3.90 -8.39 -8.72
CA THR A 30 -4.33 -7.50 -7.64
C THR A 30 -4.40 -8.26 -6.33
N ARG A 31 -3.94 -7.61 -5.26
CA ARG A 31 -4.14 -8.06 -3.87
C ARG A 31 -5.19 -7.24 -3.13
N ILE A 32 -5.73 -6.22 -3.80
CA ILE A 32 -6.68 -5.30 -3.17
C ILE A 32 -7.90 -6.11 -2.76
N PHE A 33 -8.18 -6.10 -1.48
CA PHE A 33 -9.31 -6.79 -0.89
C PHE A 33 -9.96 -5.92 0.20
N PRO A 34 -11.28 -5.73 0.17
CA PRO A 34 -12.20 -6.12 -0.91
C PRO A 34 -11.96 -5.27 -2.17
N LEU A 35 -12.07 -5.88 -3.36
CA LEU A 35 -12.08 -5.13 -4.63
C LEU A 35 -13.52 -4.73 -4.96
N ALA A 36 -13.73 -3.48 -5.40
CA ALA A 36 -15.04 -3.04 -5.86
C ALA A 36 -15.53 -3.95 -7.00
N GLY A 37 -16.73 -4.53 -6.86
CA GLY A 37 -17.29 -5.47 -7.85
C GLY A 37 -16.82 -6.92 -7.75
N ASN A 38 -15.78 -7.24 -6.95
CA ASN A 38 -15.34 -8.61 -6.69
C ASN A 38 -14.84 -8.75 -5.24
N LYS A 39 -15.81 -8.95 -4.34
CA LYS A 39 -15.55 -9.00 -2.88
C LYS A 39 -15.23 -10.41 -2.37
N THR A 40 -15.27 -11.43 -3.23
CA THR A 40 -15.47 -12.80 -2.75
C THR A 40 -14.51 -13.81 -3.32
N PHE A 41 -13.67 -13.52 -4.32
CA PHE A 41 -12.84 -14.58 -4.93
C PHE A 41 -11.36 -14.56 -4.51
N ALA A 42 -10.79 -15.75 -4.38
CA ALA A 42 -9.36 -16.00 -4.22
C ALA A 42 -8.87 -16.94 -5.33
N LEU A 43 -7.61 -16.78 -5.74
CA LEU A 43 -6.98 -17.67 -6.72
C LEU A 43 -6.53 -18.97 -6.05
N GLU A 44 -7.19 -20.07 -6.37
CA GLU A 44 -6.88 -21.39 -5.81
C GLU A 44 -5.79 -22.10 -6.61
N ASP A 45 -5.92 -22.15 -7.93
CA ASP A 45 -5.02 -22.91 -8.80
C ASP A 45 -4.79 -22.22 -10.16
N ILE A 46 -3.66 -22.54 -10.79
CA ILE A 46 -3.27 -22.13 -12.14
C ILE A 46 -2.82 -23.36 -12.93
N LYS A 47 -3.26 -23.47 -14.19
CA LYS A 47 -2.83 -24.49 -15.13
C LYS A 47 -2.40 -23.88 -16.46
N LEU A 48 -1.44 -24.51 -17.12
CA LEU A 48 -1.11 -24.24 -18.52
C LEU A 48 -1.67 -25.36 -19.38
N ILE A 49 -2.45 -24.99 -20.40
CA ILE A 49 -3.00 -25.92 -21.39
C ILE A 49 -2.54 -25.54 -22.79
N ASN A 50 -2.68 -26.42 -23.79
CA ASN A 50 -2.43 -26.00 -25.17
C ASN A 50 -3.50 -24.99 -25.59
N GLU A 51 -3.14 -24.07 -26.48
CA GLU A 51 -4.02 -23.00 -26.93
C GLU A 51 -5.35 -23.49 -27.53
N ARG A 52 -5.36 -24.68 -28.13
CA ARG A 52 -6.55 -25.29 -28.76
C ARG A 52 -7.40 -26.11 -27.78
N ASP A 53 -6.88 -26.38 -26.58
CA ASP A 53 -7.58 -27.18 -25.60
C ASP A 53 -8.63 -26.32 -24.89
N SER A 54 -9.75 -26.93 -24.52
CA SER A 54 -10.75 -26.25 -23.68
C SER A 54 -10.27 -26.17 -22.22
N PRO A 55 -10.56 -25.07 -21.50
CA PRO A 55 -10.28 -24.99 -20.08
C PRO A 55 -10.87 -26.19 -19.30
N PRO A 56 -10.13 -26.79 -18.36
CA PRO A 56 -10.66 -27.85 -17.51
C PRO A 56 -11.86 -27.38 -16.68
N GLN A 57 -12.66 -28.32 -16.16
CA GLN A 57 -13.81 -27.99 -15.33
C GLN A 57 -13.44 -27.08 -14.15
N ASN A 58 -14.21 -26.00 -13.96
CA ASN A 58 -14.02 -24.95 -12.94
C ASN A 58 -12.81 -24.04 -13.18
N TYR A 59 -12.16 -24.11 -14.34
CA TYR A 59 -11.14 -23.16 -14.76
C TYR A 59 -11.70 -22.24 -15.84
N TYR A 60 -11.20 -21.01 -15.86
CA TYR A 60 -11.40 -20.09 -16.97
C TYR A 60 -10.06 -19.76 -17.60
N GLY A 61 -10.03 -19.69 -18.94
CA GLY A 61 -8.83 -19.35 -19.70
C GLY A 61 -8.65 -17.83 -19.80
N LEU A 62 -7.42 -17.36 -19.60
CA LEU A 62 -7.01 -15.99 -19.89
C LEU A 62 -6.64 -15.87 -21.37
N VAL A 63 -7.67 -15.79 -22.22
CA VAL A 63 -7.51 -15.84 -23.68
C VAL A 63 -7.21 -14.46 -24.27
N GLU A 64 -7.77 -13.41 -23.68
CA GLU A 64 -7.67 -12.03 -24.16
C GLU A 64 -7.08 -11.12 -23.09
N THR A 65 -6.39 -10.07 -23.52
CA THR A 65 -5.91 -9.03 -22.62
C THR A 65 -7.08 -8.18 -22.13
N ILE A 66 -6.96 -7.67 -20.90
CA ILE A 66 -8.04 -6.90 -20.27
C ILE A 66 -8.28 -5.56 -20.98
N ASP A 67 -7.20 -4.93 -21.45
CA ASP A 67 -7.11 -3.56 -21.97
C ASP A 67 -7.53 -3.43 -23.44
N THR A 68 -6.98 -4.28 -24.31
CA THR A 68 -7.16 -4.19 -25.77
C THR A 68 -8.03 -5.30 -26.34
N LYS A 69 -8.42 -6.29 -25.53
CA LYS A 69 -9.13 -7.51 -25.98
C LYS A 69 -8.38 -8.28 -27.06
N ALA A 70 -7.08 -8.06 -27.19
CA ALA A 70 -6.24 -8.81 -28.11
C ALA A 70 -5.90 -10.18 -27.51
N LYS A 71 -5.43 -11.10 -28.35
CA LYS A 71 -4.92 -12.40 -27.90
C LYS A 71 -3.88 -12.23 -26.79
N GLY A 72 -4.03 -12.95 -25.69
CA GLY A 72 -3.22 -12.80 -24.48
C GLY A 72 -1.91 -13.58 -24.50
N THR A 73 -1.86 -14.75 -25.13
CA THR A 73 -0.71 -15.68 -25.12
C THR A 73 -0.62 -16.47 -26.42
N ASN A 74 0.52 -17.09 -26.71
CA ASN A 74 0.72 -17.99 -27.86
C ASN A 74 1.10 -19.40 -27.38
N LYS A 75 0.64 -20.44 -28.08
CA LYS A 75 0.96 -21.89 -27.86
C LYS A 75 0.39 -22.49 -26.57
N ARG A 76 0.32 -21.70 -25.49
CA ARG A 76 -0.21 -22.07 -24.18
C ARG A 76 -1.24 -21.05 -23.74
N THR A 77 -2.31 -21.51 -23.12
CA THR A 77 -3.28 -20.66 -22.43
C THR A 77 -3.09 -20.80 -20.92
N ILE A 78 -3.05 -19.67 -20.21
CA ILE A 78 -3.10 -19.66 -18.74
C ILE A 78 -4.55 -19.85 -18.32
N CYS A 79 -4.82 -20.92 -17.57
CA CYS A 79 -6.11 -21.22 -16.97
C CYS A 79 -6.02 -21.02 -15.45
N VAL A 80 -7.08 -20.44 -14.87
CA VAL A 80 -7.13 -20.03 -13.47
C VAL A 80 -8.41 -20.56 -12.84
N LYS A 81 -8.32 -21.02 -11.59
CA LYS A 81 -9.46 -21.44 -10.78
C LYS A 81 -9.67 -20.43 -9.66
N LEU A 82 -10.74 -19.66 -9.76
CA LEU A 82 -11.20 -18.75 -8.70
C LEU A 82 -12.28 -19.44 -7.88
N VAL A 83 -12.20 -19.27 -6.58
CA VAL A 83 -13.16 -19.82 -5.62
C VAL A 83 -13.50 -18.80 -4.56
N GLU A 84 -14.64 -19.00 -3.92
CA GLU A 84 -15.06 -18.13 -2.82
C GLU A 84 -14.00 -18.12 -1.73
N ARG A 85 -13.65 -16.92 -1.29
CA ARG A 85 -12.60 -16.61 -0.35
C ARG A 85 -13.07 -17.02 1.04
N GLN A 86 -12.34 -17.93 1.65
CA GLN A 86 -12.57 -18.38 3.02
C GLN A 86 -11.29 -18.21 3.84
N ALA A 87 -11.42 -17.70 5.07
CA ALA A 87 -10.27 -17.57 5.96
C ALA A 87 -9.62 -18.94 6.20
N GLY A 88 -8.30 -19.02 6.14
CA GLY A 88 -7.58 -20.28 6.36
C GLY A 88 -7.49 -21.19 5.12
N MET A 89 -8.16 -20.87 4.01
CA MET A 89 -8.03 -21.67 2.79
C MET A 89 -6.66 -21.49 2.13
N LYS A 90 -6.20 -22.52 1.42
CA LYS A 90 -5.05 -22.40 0.55
C LYS A 90 -5.38 -21.57 -0.68
N CYS A 91 -4.44 -20.72 -1.09
CA CYS A 91 -4.53 -19.94 -2.32
C CYS A 91 -3.14 -19.72 -2.89
N ILE A 92 -3.06 -19.48 -4.19
CA ILE A 92 -1.83 -18.95 -4.78
C ILE A 92 -1.68 -17.51 -4.29
N CYS A 93 -0.55 -17.26 -3.64
CA CYS A 93 -0.22 -15.95 -3.09
C CYS A 93 0.91 -15.26 -3.83
N ASP A 94 1.65 -15.94 -4.70
CA ASP A 94 2.70 -15.35 -5.54
C ASP A 94 2.88 -16.08 -6.87
N ILE A 95 3.31 -15.35 -7.90
CA ILE A 95 3.56 -15.86 -9.25
C ILE A 95 4.89 -15.29 -9.72
N ILE A 96 5.81 -16.12 -10.20
CA ILE A 96 7.10 -15.67 -10.73
C ILE A 96 7.37 -16.32 -12.08
N PHE A 97 8.17 -15.65 -12.89
CA PHE A 97 8.66 -16.18 -14.16
C PHE A 97 10.18 -16.30 -14.09
N LEU A 98 10.70 -17.45 -14.48
CA LEU A 98 12.14 -17.70 -14.54
C LEU A 98 12.56 -17.89 -15.99
N TYR A 99 13.57 -17.16 -16.43
CA TYR A 99 14.15 -17.27 -17.76
C TYR A 99 15.41 -18.16 -17.76
N ARG A 100 16.35 -17.89 -16.85
CA ARG A 100 17.65 -18.60 -16.80
C ARG A 100 17.64 -19.72 -15.77
N SER A 101 17.06 -19.46 -14.62
CA SER A 101 17.06 -20.39 -13.49
C SER A 101 15.99 -21.45 -13.69
N LYS A 102 16.37 -22.64 -14.17
CA LYS A 102 15.39 -23.72 -14.44
C LYS A 102 14.82 -24.41 -13.20
N ARG A 103 15.25 -23.99 -12.01
CA ARG A 103 14.81 -24.55 -10.73
C ARG A 103 14.02 -23.50 -9.95
N PRO A 104 12.78 -23.79 -9.55
CA PRO A 104 12.01 -22.90 -8.68
C PRO A 104 12.77 -22.59 -7.37
N PRO A 105 12.74 -21.34 -6.89
CA PRO A 105 13.20 -20.99 -5.54
C PRO A 105 12.45 -21.77 -4.47
N GLN A 106 12.97 -21.76 -3.23
CA GLN A 106 12.29 -22.40 -2.11
C GLN A 106 10.85 -21.86 -1.96
N SER A 107 9.89 -22.74 -1.63
CA SER A 107 8.45 -22.45 -1.53
C SER A 107 7.70 -22.16 -2.83
N TYR A 108 8.38 -22.20 -3.98
CA TYR A 108 7.74 -22.12 -5.29
C TYR A 108 7.62 -23.49 -5.96
N THR A 109 6.52 -23.68 -6.67
CA THR A 109 6.23 -24.88 -7.47
C THR A 109 6.16 -24.50 -8.94
N LEU A 110 6.82 -25.27 -9.81
CA LEU A 110 6.76 -25.09 -11.26
C LEU A 110 5.38 -25.49 -11.79
N ILE A 111 4.73 -24.59 -12.52
CA ILE A 111 3.48 -24.87 -13.26
C ILE A 111 3.80 -25.38 -14.67
N GLY A 112 4.77 -24.75 -15.35
CA GLY A 112 5.21 -25.15 -16.69
C GLY A 112 5.90 -24.03 -17.44
N ASP A 113 6.13 -24.25 -18.73
CA ASP A 113 6.80 -23.31 -19.63
C ASP A 113 5.78 -22.56 -20.50
N ILE A 114 5.96 -21.24 -20.62
CA ILE A 114 5.24 -20.36 -21.54
C ILE A 114 6.21 -19.35 -22.15
N ASN A 115 6.31 -19.31 -23.48
CA ASN A 115 7.23 -18.44 -24.21
C ASN A 115 8.71 -18.56 -23.78
N GLY A 116 9.16 -19.75 -23.34
CA GLY A 116 10.51 -19.93 -22.82
C GLY A 116 10.72 -19.37 -21.40
N LEU A 117 9.64 -18.98 -20.72
CA LEU A 117 9.62 -18.61 -19.31
C LEU A 117 9.00 -19.75 -18.50
N GLN A 118 9.65 -20.13 -17.41
CA GLN A 118 9.08 -21.05 -16.44
C GLN A 118 8.18 -20.29 -15.47
N MET A 119 6.88 -20.54 -15.54
CA MET A 119 5.90 -20.02 -14.60
C MET A 119 5.94 -20.84 -13.31
N CYS A 120 6.21 -20.19 -12.18
CA CYS A 120 6.19 -20.80 -10.87
C CYS A 120 5.22 -20.06 -9.94
N VAL A 121 4.62 -20.78 -9.00
CA VAL A 121 3.66 -20.23 -8.05
C VAL A 121 4.06 -20.53 -6.62
N LYS A 122 3.66 -19.68 -5.69
CA LYS A 122 3.77 -19.93 -4.26
C LYS A 122 2.39 -20.02 -3.63
N GLU A 123 2.10 -21.17 -3.02
CA GLU A 123 0.92 -21.32 -2.18
C GLU A 123 1.10 -20.56 -0.86
N GLY A 124 0.00 -20.01 -0.37
CA GLY A 124 -0.13 -19.43 0.95
C GLY A 124 -1.53 -19.69 1.49
N THR A 125 -1.83 -19.02 2.60
CA THR A 125 -3.12 -19.13 3.26
C THR A 125 -3.83 -17.79 3.25
N VAL A 126 -5.13 -17.81 2.95
CA VAL A 126 -5.96 -16.61 3.02
C VAL A 126 -6.01 -16.08 4.46
N PRO A 127 -5.56 -14.85 4.72
CA PRO A 127 -5.58 -14.29 6.06
C PRO A 127 -7.02 -14.11 6.53
N SER A 128 -7.26 -14.35 7.82
CA SER A 128 -8.52 -14.02 8.46
C SER A 128 -8.76 -12.52 8.33
N PHE A 129 -9.82 -12.14 7.62
CA PHE A 129 -10.26 -10.75 7.61
C PHE A 129 -10.87 -10.44 8.99
N ARG A 130 -10.14 -9.69 9.82
CA ARG A 130 -10.75 -8.99 10.94
C ARG A 130 -11.00 -7.56 10.46
N ALA A 131 -12.27 -7.19 10.32
CA ALA A 131 -12.59 -5.78 10.26
C ALA A 131 -11.96 -5.11 11.50
N PRO A 132 -11.33 -3.94 11.36
CA PRO A 132 -10.94 -3.16 12.53
C PRO A 132 -12.18 -3.05 13.41
N LEU A 133 -12.08 -3.52 14.66
CA LEU A 133 -13.15 -3.28 15.63
C LEU A 133 -13.39 -1.77 15.66
N PRO A 134 -14.66 -1.31 15.70
CA PRO A 134 -14.93 0.08 16.00
C PRO A 134 -14.16 0.39 17.28
N VAL A 135 -13.20 1.31 17.19
CA VAL A 135 -12.54 1.83 18.38
C VAL A 135 -13.68 2.35 19.25
N PRO A 136 -13.88 1.84 20.48
CA PRO A 136 -14.79 2.49 21.39
C PRO A 136 -14.35 3.95 21.44
N SER A 137 -15.28 4.89 21.30
CA SER A 137 -15.03 6.28 21.65
C SER A 137 -14.75 6.30 23.15
N SER A 138 -13.54 5.92 23.54
CA SER A 138 -13.02 6.14 24.88
C SER A 138 -13.10 7.64 25.06
N GLN A 139 -14.02 8.05 25.93
CA GLN A 139 -14.09 9.40 26.45
C GLN A 139 -12.66 9.81 26.78
N VAL A 140 -12.15 10.77 26.02
CA VAL A 140 -10.87 11.41 26.27
C VAL A 140 -10.91 11.83 27.74
N PRO A 141 -10.02 11.33 28.62
CA PRO A 141 -9.91 11.90 29.94
C PRO A 141 -9.47 13.34 29.73
N SER A 142 -10.32 14.30 30.11
CA SER A 142 -10.11 15.74 29.97
C SER A 142 -9.00 16.30 30.88
N ASN A 143 -7.96 15.52 31.17
CA ASN A 143 -6.93 15.84 32.16
C ASN A 143 -5.53 15.99 31.54
N LEU A 144 -5.44 16.48 30.30
CA LEU A 144 -4.17 16.76 29.62
C LEU A 144 -3.66 18.21 29.81
N TYR A 145 -4.34 19.01 30.62
CA TYR A 145 -3.85 20.33 31.01
C TYR A 145 -3.46 20.32 32.49
N PRO A 146 -2.23 20.74 32.86
CA PRO A 146 -1.91 21.05 34.23
C PRO A 146 -2.83 22.19 34.66
N ASN A 147 -3.75 21.91 35.56
CA ASN A 147 -4.51 22.94 36.26
C ASN A 147 -3.49 23.69 37.14
N PRO A 148 -3.27 25.01 36.99
CA PRO A 148 -2.39 25.72 37.89
C PRO A 148 -3.13 25.92 39.21
N MET A 149 -3.02 24.95 40.11
CA MET A 149 -3.22 25.19 41.53
C MET A 149 -1.94 25.85 42.05
N ASN A 150 -2.04 27.07 42.55
CA ASN A 150 -1.20 27.48 43.66
C ASN A 150 -1.95 28.30 44.70
N ASP A 151 -1.46 28.14 45.91
CA ASP A 151 -2.12 28.19 47.20
C ASP A 151 -2.51 29.59 47.73
N GLN A 152 -3.61 29.59 48.49
CA GLN A 152 -3.91 30.37 49.70
C GLN A 152 -3.53 31.86 49.82
N SER A 153 -4.55 32.70 50.08
CA SER A 153 -4.68 33.38 51.39
C SER A 153 -6.06 33.98 51.63
N TYR A 154 -6.44 33.91 52.91
CA TYR A 154 -7.67 34.36 53.57
C TYR A 154 -7.80 35.89 53.62
N TYR A 155 -9.01 36.42 53.41
CA TYR A 155 -9.73 37.45 54.20
C TYR A 155 -10.74 38.26 53.36
N GLY A 156 -12.00 38.29 53.80
CA GLY A 156 -12.79 39.53 53.90
C GLY A 156 -13.58 40.06 52.70
N SER A 157 -14.87 39.69 52.66
CA SER A 157 -16.03 40.61 52.69
C SER A 157 -16.33 41.62 51.55
N GLN A 158 -17.58 41.49 51.06
CA GLN A 158 -18.53 42.53 50.59
C GLN A 158 -18.61 42.93 49.09
N GLN A 159 -19.79 42.62 48.55
CA GLN A 159 -20.65 43.26 47.54
C GLN A 159 -20.18 44.53 46.78
N HIS A 160 -20.45 44.59 45.47
CA HIS A 160 -21.47 45.46 44.82
C HIS A 160 -21.41 45.39 43.27
N TYR A 161 -22.48 45.91 42.65
CA TYR A 161 -23.04 45.78 41.30
C TYR A 161 -22.24 46.33 40.08
N ASN A 162 -22.58 45.77 38.90
CA ASN A 162 -22.69 46.30 37.52
C ASN A 162 -21.63 47.28 36.95
N THR A 163 -21.23 47.12 35.68
CA THR A 163 -21.56 48.03 34.53
C THR A 163 -20.85 47.61 33.22
N GLN A 164 -21.58 47.86 32.12
CA GLN A 164 -21.42 47.83 30.66
C GLN A 164 -20.05 47.75 29.93
N GLU A 165 -20.15 47.09 28.76
CA GLU A 165 -19.53 47.30 27.43
C GLU A 165 -18.41 48.35 27.25
N SER A 166 -17.35 47.93 26.54
CA SER A 166 -16.86 48.67 25.37
C SER A 166 -15.91 47.84 24.50
N LEU A 167 -16.16 47.91 23.19
CA LEU A 167 -15.24 47.56 22.10
C LEU A 167 -13.84 48.09 22.37
N TYR A 168 -12.80 47.32 22.09
CA TYR A 168 -11.65 47.65 21.22
C TYR A 168 -10.74 46.42 21.13
N GLY A 169 -10.41 46.03 19.89
CA GLY A 169 -9.65 44.82 19.60
C GLY A 169 -8.26 44.83 20.22
N ASN A 170 -7.77 43.63 20.55
CA ASN A 170 -6.34 43.39 20.71
C ASN A 170 -5.96 42.17 19.90
N ALA A 171 -5.06 42.41 18.97
CA ALA A 171 -4.48 41.45 18.06
C ALA A 171 -3.82 40.29 18.83
N ILE A 172 -4.01 39.07 18.33
CA ILE A 172 -3.21 37.90 18.73
C ILE A 172 -1.77 38.19 18.28
N PRO A 173 -0.76 38.24 19.17
CA PRO A 173 0.61 38.29 18.74
C PRO A 173 0.97 36.93 18.11
N LYS A 174 1.05 36.88 16.78
CA LYS A 174 1.78 35.83 16.07
C LYS A 174 3.26 35.97 16.43
N LYS A 175 3.76 35.06 17.28
CA LYS A 175 5.13 34.52 17.24
C LYS A 175 5.30 33.50 18.37
N SER A 176 5.00 32.26 18.07
CA SER A 176 5.72 31.14 18.66
C SER A 176 6.13 30.27 17.49
N ASP A 177 7.43 30.14 17.31
CA ASP A 177 8.02 29.33 16.26
C ASP A 177 7.50 27.90 16.37
N GLU A 178 7.01 27.31 15.27
CA GLU A 178 6.44 25.95 15.22
C GLU A 178 7.40 24.86 15.75
N LYS A 179 8.68 25.19 15.97
CA LYS A 179 9.69 24.32 16.57
C LYS A 179 9.47 24.05 18.06
N ASP A 180 8.87 24.96 18.81
CA ASP A 180 8.77 24.82 20.27
C ASP A 180 7.65 23.85 20.70
N ILE A 181 6.71 23.54 19.79
CA ILE A 181 5.55 22.68 20.08
C ILE A 181 5.96 21.20 20.22
N LEU A 182 7.12 20.83 19.65
CA LEU A 182 7.63 19.46 19.64
C LEU A 182 8.81 19.26 20.59
N GLU A 183 9.32 20.32 21.20
CA GLU A 183 10.47 20.25 22.11
C GLU A 183 10.06 19.59 23.43
N GLY A 184 10.66 18.44 23.74
CA GLY A 184 10.36 17.66 24.94
C GLY A 184 9.28 16.58 24.78
N ILE A 185 8.73 16.37 23.57
CA ILE A 185 7.88 15.20 23.30
C ILE A 185 8.77 13.98 23.00
N PRO A 186 8.82 12.96 23.87
CA PRO A 186 9.56 11.75 23.57
C PRO A 186 8.85 10.99 22.45
N PHE A 187 9.48 10.91 21.28
CA PHE A 187 9.04 10.00 20.24
C PHE A 187 9.78 8.66 20.39
N SER A 188 9.04 7.57 20.21
CA SER A 188 9.62 6.23 20.13
C SER A 188 9.22 5.60 18.81
N ILE A 189 10.19 4.96 18.15
CA ILE A 189 9.94 4.23 16.90
C ILE A 189 9.07 3.02 17.23
N ASN A 190 8.02 2.81 16.44
CA ASN A 190 7.14 1.66 16.61
C ASN A 190 7.97 0.35 16.55
N PRO A 191 7.87 -0.54 17.56
CA PRO A 191 8.73 -1.73 17.67
C PRO A 191 8.78 -2.65 16.45
N LYS A 192 7.74 -2.63 15.61
CA LYS A 192 7.71 -3.39 14.34
C LYS A 192 8.80 -2.95 13.34
N TYR A 193 9.37 -1.76 13.52
CA TYR A 193 10.49 -1.23 12.74
C TYR A 193 11.85 -1.39 13.44
N LEU A 194 11.88 -1.91 14.67
CA LEU A 194 13.13 -2.17 15.40
C LEU A 194 13.76 -3.52 15.02
N ILE A 195 13.11 -4.32 14.18
CA ILE A 195 13.57 -5.62 13.72
C ILE A 195 14.40 -5.43 12.45
N GLY A 196 15.61 -4.87 12.59
CA GLY A 196 16.46 -4.64 11.43
C GLY A 196 17.93 -4.36 11.71
N ASN A 197 18.42 -4.41 12.95
CA ASN A 197 19.83 -4.08 13.20
C ASN A 197 20.48 -4.91 14.31
N ARG A 198 20.45 -6.23 14.15
CA ARG A 198 21.38 -7.12 14.84
C ARG A 198 21.89 -8.15 13.84
N ASN A 199 23.09 -7.85 13.32
CA ASN A 199 24.08 -8.73 12.68
C ASN A 199 24.39 -8.37 11.22
N GLY A 200 25.49 -7.64 11.03
CA GLY A 200 26.41 -7.86 9.92
C GLY A 200 26.12 -7.14 8.60
N ALA A 201 26.75 -5.98 8.44
CA ALA A 201 27.33 -5.40 7.22
C ALA A 201 26.76 -5.74 5.82
N ASN A 202 26.51 -4.66 5.08
CA ASN A 202 26.37 -4.52 3.63
C ASN A 202 24.93 -4.67 3.09
N ASN A 203 24.20 -3.55 3.11
CA ASN A 203 23.45 -3.00 1.97
C ASN A 203 22.59 -1.80 2.45
N SER A 204 23.25 -0.70 2.80
CA SER A 204 22.60 0.61 2.90
C SER A 204 22.83 1.33 1.57
N SER A 205 21.97 1.08 0.58
CA SER A 205 22.04 1.81 -0.69
C SER A 205 20.67 2.22 -1.21
N ASP A 206 19.69 2.42 -0.32
CA ASP A 206 18.37 2.94 -0.71
C ASP A 206 17.75 3.91 0.33
N LEU A 207 18.54 4.36 1.30
CA LEU A 207 18.15 5.47 2.20
C LEU A 207 18.86 6.79 1.85
N ASP A 208 19.83 6.76 0.93
CA ASP A 208 20.59 7.94 0.50
C ASP A 208 19.88 8.79 -0.58
N SER A 209 18.65 8.43 -0.97
CA SER A 209 17.90 9.13 -2.03
C SER A 209 16.82 10.08 -1.51
N PHE A 210 16.69 10.30 -0.20
CA PHE A 210 15.77 11.32 0.32
C PHE A 210 16.40 12.70 0.12
N HIS A 211 16.04 13.36 -0.98
CA HIS A 211 16.36 14.76 -1.17
C HIS A 211 15.48 15.61 -0.24
N ILE A 212 16.01 15.98 0.92
CA ILE A 212 15.35 16.91 1.83
C ILE A 212 15.36 18.28 1.17
N LEU A 213 14.19 18.74 0.70
CA LEU A 213 14.03 20.07 0.13
C LEU A 213 14.03 21.12 1.25
N SER A 214 14.72 22.23 1.00
CA SER A 214 14.62 23.46 1.79
C SER A 214 13.24 24.08 1.65
N SER A 215 12.85 24.93 2.61
CA SER A 215 11.60 25.69 2.56
C SER A 215 11.45 26.49 1.27
N TYR A 216 12.55 27.07 0.77
CA TYR A 216 12.57 27.80 -0.50
C TYR A 216 12.28 26.88 -1.71
N GLU A 217 12.90 25.70 -1.76
CA GLU A 217 12.66 24.72 -2.83
C GLU A 217 11.21 24.21 -2.83
N ILE A 218 10.62 24.02 -1.64
CA ILE A 218 9.21 23.63 -1.49
C ILE A 218 8.28 24.73 -2.05
N GLU A 219 8.54 25.99 -1.72
CA GLU A 219 7.76 27.13 -2.21
C GLU A 219 7.84 27.27 -3.74
N GLN A 220 9.01 27.01 -4.34
CA GLN A 220 9.18 27.04 -5.79
C GLN A 220 8.50 25.85 -6.49
N CYS A 221 8.61 24.64 -5.94
CA CYS A 221 8.07 23.44 -6.57
C CYS A 221 6.54 23.37 -6.53
N TYR A 222 5.93 23.83 -5.43
CA TYR A 222 4.52 23.56 -5.17
C TYR A 222 3.64 24.81 -5.14
N ASN A 223 4.24 26.02 -5.19
CA ASN A 223 3.63 27.36 -5.23
C ASN A 223 2.10 27.36 -5.07
N TYR A 224 1.65 26.98 -3.88
CA TYR A 224 0.24 26.77 -3.60
C TYR A 224 -0.39 28.13 -3.31
N ASN A 225 -1.30 28.56 -4.18
CA ASN A 225 -2.13 29.73 -3.92
C ASN A 225 -3.59 29.32 -3.81
N PHE A 226 -4.32 29.97 -2.90
CA PHE A 226 -5.72 29.66 -2.60
C PHE A 226 -6.70 30.13 -3.69
N ASN A 227 -6.20 30.44 -4.89
CA ASN A 227 -7.01 30.96 -5.98
C ASN A 227 -8.05 29.93 -6.45
N LEU A 228 -7.72 28.64 -6.37
CA LEU A 228 -8.66 27.58 -6.70
C LEU A 228 -9.83 27.55 -5.71
N GLU A 229 -9.57 27.63 -4.40
CA GLU A 229 -10.63 27.65 -3.38
C GLU A 229 -11.46 28.94 -3.42
N GLN A 230 -10.85 30.09 -3.74
CA GLN A 230 -11.57 31.36 -3.91
C GLN A 230 -12.48 31.39 -5.14
N SER A 231 -12.25 30.55 -6.16
CA SER A 231 -13.13 30.47 -7.33
C SER A 231 -14.48 29.78 -7.07
N TYR A 232 -14.64 29.17 -5.89
CA TYR A 232 -15.86 28.49 -5.43
C TYR A 232 -16.63 29.27 -4.35
N LEU A 233 -16.23 30.51 -4.06
CA LEU A 233 -16.96 31.47 -3.21
C LEU A 233 -17.60 32.56 -4.06
#